data_AF-E2AYW0-F1
#
_entry.id   AF-E2AYW0-F1
#
_cell.length_a   1.000
_cell.length_b   1.000
_cell.length_c   1.000
_cell.angle_alpha   90.00
_cell.angle_beta   90.00
_cell.angle_gamma   90.00
#
_symmetry.space_group_name_H-M   'P 1'
#
loop_
_entity.id
_entity.type
_entity.pdbx_description
1 polymer ?
#
loop_
_entity_poly.entity_id
_entity_poly.type
_entity_poly.pdbx_seq_one_letter_code
_entity_poly.pdbx_strand_id
1 'polypeptide(L)' 'EEVHIRHCMLFEFHKGSNATVATKNICDVYPNALDVRKCQRWFSKFKSGNFDLSDSYRSG' A
#
# COMPACT_ATOMS: atom_id res chain seq x y z
N GLU A 1 -2.41 6.09 -11.85
CA GLU A 1 -3.34 5.49 -10.87
C GLU A 1 -2.67 4.74 -9.74
N GLU A 2 -1.77 3.79 -10.03
CA GLU A 2 -1.20 2.92 -9.00
C GLU A 2 -0.39 3.64 -7.91
N VAL A 3 0.26 4.76 -8.27
CA VAL A 3 0.99 5.61 -7.33
C VAL A 3 0.06 6.23 -6.28
N HIS A 4 -1.18 6.60 -6.63
CA HIS A 4 -2.14 7.16 -5.67
C HIS A 4 -2.52 6.14 -4.61
N ILE A 5 -2.80 4.89 -5.03
CA ILE A 5 -3.11 3.80 -4.09
C ILE A 5 -1.93 3.51 -3.16
N ARG A 6 -0.68 3.62 -3.66
CA ARG A 6 0.53 3.49 -2.83
C ARG A 6 0.65 4.61 -1.79
N HIS A 7 0.28 5.85 -2.13
CA HIS A 7 0.20 6.93 -1.15
C HIS A 7 -0.88 6.67 -0.10
N CYS A 8 -2.05 6.17 -0.49
CA CYS A 8 -3.10 5.78 0.47
C CYS A 8 -2.64 4.67 1.42
N MET A 9 -1.92 3.66 0.90
CA MET A 9 -1.32 2.61 1.75
C MET A 9 -0.31 3.19 2.74
N LEU A 10 0.53 4.12 2.30
CA LEU A 10 1.51 4.79 3.18
C LEU A 10 0.82 5.62 4.27
N PHE A 11 -0.25 6.34 3.92
CA PHE A 11 -1.05 7.08 4.89
C PHE A 11 -1.65 6.17 5.96
N GLU A 12 -2.29 5.06 5.57
CA GLU A 12 -2.86 4.09 6.50
C GLU A 12 -1.80 3.42 7.37
N PHE A 13 -0.61 3.16 6.82
CA PHE A 13 0.53 2.65 7.58
C PHE A 13 0.95 3.63 8.70
N HIS A 14 1.09 4.93 8.39
CA HIS A 14 1.43 5.94 9.39
C HIS A 14 0.33 6.16 10.43
N LYS A 15 -0.93 5.93 10.07
CA LYS A 15 -2.07 5.92 10.99
C LYS A 15 -2.02 4.74 11.98
N GLY A 16 -1.18 3.74 11.72
CA GLY A 16 -1.07 2.53 12.54
C GLY A 16 -2.10 1.45 12.19
N SER A 17 -2.81 1.58 11.08
CA SER A 17 -3.69 0.52 10.58
C SER A 17 -2.89 -0.72 10.24
N ASN A 18 -3.49 -1.91 10.35
CA ASN A 18 -2.92 -3.13 9.76
C ASN A 18 -3.34 -3.26 8.29
N ALA A 19 -2.67 -4.13 7.53
CA ALA A 19 -2.88 -4.26 6.09
C ALA A 19 -4.34 -4.62 5.71
N THR A 20 -5.03 -5.42 6.52
CA THR A 20 -6.43 -5.80 6.28
C THR A 20 -7.35 -4.59 6.43
N VAL A 21 -7.18 -3.82 7.50
CA VAL A 21 -7.95 -2.59 7.76
C VAL A 21 -7.66 -1.54 6.68
N ALA A 22 -6.39 -1.34 6.35
CA ALA A 22 -5.98 -0.41 5.31
C ALA A 22 -6.59 -0.77 3.95
N THR A 23 -6.57 -2.05 3.57
CA THR A 23 -7.18 -2.53 2.32
C THR A 23 -8.68 -2.23 2.29
N LYS A 24 -9.39 -2.49 3.39
CA LYS A 24 -10.82 -2.18 3.49
C LYS A 24 -11.08 -0.68 3.31
N ASN A 25 -10.40 0.17 4.09
CA ASN A 25 -10.58 1.62 4.03
C ASN A 25 -10.33 2.18 2.62
N ILE A 26 -9.30 1.68 1.94
CA ILE A 26 -8.96 2.12 0.59
C ILE A 26 -10.00 1.61 -0.41
N CYS A 27 -10.42 0.35 -0.33
CA CYS A 27 -11.42 -0.22 -1.24
C CYS A 27 -12.83 0.34 -1.03
N ASP A 28 -13.16 0.87 0.15
CA ASP A 28 -14.41 1.57 0.42
C ASP A 28 -14.51 2.88 -0.38
N VAL A 29 -13.38 3.54 -0.68
CA VAL A 29 -13.30 4.78 -1.49
C VAL A 29 -12.98 4.47 -2.96
N TYR A 30 -12.10 3.50 -3.19
CA TYR A 30 -11.61 3.09 -4.51
C TYR A 30 -11.90 1.59 -4.72
N PRO A 31 -13.10 1.22 -5.18
CA PRO A 31 -13.48 -0.18 -5.35
C PRO A 31 -12.48 -0.95 -6.21
N ASN A 32 -12.10 -2.16 -5.76
CA ASN A 32 -11.15 -3.06 -6.43
C ASN A 32 -9.73 -2.49 -6.64
N ALA A 33 -9.33 -1.45 -5.92
CA ALA A 33 -8.02 -0.81 -6.09
C ALA A 33 -6.82 -1.69 -5.70
N LEU A 34 -6.96 -2.55 -4.69
CA LEU A 34 -5.92 -3.48 -4.26
C LEU A 34 -6.49 -4.65 -3.47
N ASP A 35 -5.71 -5.74 -3.41
CA ASP A 35 -5.93 -6.83 -2.47
C ASP A 35 -5.04 -6.71 -1.22
N VAL A 36 -5.36 -7.52 -0.22
CA VAL A 36 -4.61 -7.54 1.06
C VAL A 36 -3.16 -7.97 0.87
N ARG A 37 -2.85 -8.84 -0.10
CA ARG A 37 -1.48 -9.33 -0.34
C ARG A 37 -0.59 -8.21 -0.86
N LYS A 38 -1.11 -7.38 -1.77
CA LYS A 38 -0.45 -6.17 -2.27
C LYS A 38 -0.20 -5.20 -1.13
N CYS A 39 -1.20 -4.97 -0.27
CA CYS A 39 -1.06 -4.11 0.91
C CYS A 39 0.03 -4.62 1.87
N GLN A 40 0.04 -5.93 2.17
CA GLN A 40 1.05 -6.56 3.02
C GLN A 40 2.47 -6.38 2.45
N ARG A 41 2.66 -6.57 1.15
CA ARG A 41 3.97 -6.39 0.50
C ARG A 41 4.49 -4.96 0.66
N TRP A 42 3.62 -3.96 0.48
CA TRP A 42 3.96 -2.55 0.70
C TRP A 42 4.25 -2.26 2.17
N PHE A 43 3.45 -2.80 3.09
CA PHE A 43 3.67 -2.62 4.53
C PHE A 43 4.99 -3.22 4.99
N SER A 44 5.40 -4.37 4.45
CA SER A 44 6.73 -4.93 4.73
C SER A 44 7.86 -3.99 4.26
N LYS A 45 7.69 -3.33 3.10
CA LYS A 45 8.63 -2.32 2.59
C LYS A 45 8.68 -1.08 3.51
N PHE A 46 7.52 -0.61 3.97
CA PHE A 46 7.44 0.52 4.91
C PHE A 46 8.03 0.20 6.28
N LYS A 47 7.81 -1.01 6.80
CA LYS A 47 8.43 -1.49 8.04
C LYS A 47 9.95 -1.55 7.97
N SER A 48 10.54 -1.78 6.79
CA SER A 48 11.98 -1.71 6.60
C SER A 48 12.50 -0.29 6.40
N GLY A 49 11.67 0.74 6.63
CA GLY A 49 12.01 2.16 6.45
C GLY A 49 12.10 2.62 4.99
N ASN A 50 11.67 1.78 4.04
CA ASN A 50 11.69 2.14 2.62
C ASN A 50 10.32 2.70 2.19
N PHE A 51 10.26 4.01 2.01
CA PHE A 51 9.05 4.75 1.62
C PHE A 51 9.02 5.13 0.15
N ASP A 52 9.94 4.61 -0.66
CA ASP A 52 9.91 4.84 -2.10
C ASP A 52 8.64 4.21 -2.70
N LEU A 53 7.79 5.03 -3.31
CA LEU A 53 6.53 4.58 -3.90
C LEU A 53 6.66 4.22 -5.38
N SER A 54 7.86 4.42 -5.96
CA SER A 54 8.14 3.98 -7.32
C SER A 54 8.12 2.45 -7.39
N ASP A 55 7.71 1.93 -8.55
CA ASP A 55 7.99 0.54 -8.84
C ASP A 55 9.47 0.49 -9.20
N SER A 56 10.26 -0.22 -8.39
CA SER A 56 11.63 -0.53 -8.79
C SER A 56 11.51 -1.35 -10.06
N TYR A 57 11.87 -0.78 -11.21
CA TYR A 57 11.93 -1.51 -12.48
C TYR A 57 12.69 -2.81 -12.24
N ARG A 58 11.98 -3.94 -12.32
CA ARG A 58 12.61 -5.25 -12.25
C ARG A 58 13.00 -5.58 -13.67
N SER A 59 14.25 -5.31 -14.02
CA SER A 59 14.88 -5.94 -15.18
C SER A 59 14.81 -7.45 -14.94
N GLY A 60 14.00 -8.13 -15.74
CA GLY A 60 14.11 -9.56 -15.93
C GLY A 60 15.24 -9.84 -16.90
#